data_AF-A0A9D8KBL7-F1
#
_entry.id   AF-A0A9D8KBL7-F1
#
_cell.length_a   1.000
_cell.length_b   1.000
_cell.length_c   1.000
_cell.angle_alpha   90.00
_cell.angle_beta   90.00
_cell.angle_gamma   90.00
#
_symmetry.space_group_name_H-M   'P 1'
#
loop_
_entity.id
_entity.type
_entity.pdbx_description
1 polymer ?
#
loop_
_entity_poly.entity_id
_entity_poly.type
_entity_poly.pdbx_seq_one_letter_code
_entity_poly.pdbx_strand_id
1 'polypeptide(L)'
;MKTTSYFRDVVCRKHPGIKEAWIQRVLADPLEERRQPDGRFALWGLVPEAQNRALRVITLEDRETVHNAFFDRGFLRAVIRSQTPQPPAPPPTR
;
A
#
# COMPACT_ATOMS: atom_id res chain seq x y z
N MET A 1 -14.81 6.04 0.47
CA MET A 1 -14.00 5.44 -0.61
C MET A 1 -14.92 5.23 -1.79
N LYS A 2 -14.61 5.76 -2.98
CA LYS A 2 -15.28 5.34 -4.21
C LYS A 2 -14.72 3.98 -4.62
N THR A 3 -15.27 2.90 -4.08
CA THR A 3 -15.03 1.54 -4.57
C THR A 3 -15.89 1.31 -5.81
N THR A 4 -15.31 0.88 -6.93
CA THR A 4 -16.10 0.40 -8.05
C THR A 4 -16.88 -0.86 -7.64
N SER A 5 -18.01 -1.12 -8.29
CA SER A 5 -18.81 -2.34 -8.11
C SER A 5 -17.96 -3.61 -8.28
N TYR A 6 -16.92 -3.54 -9.13
CA TYR A 6 -15.94 -4.60 -9.33
C TYR A 6 -15.15 -4.93 -8.06
N PHE A 7 -14.81 -3.95 -7.24
CA PHE A 7 -14.10 -4.15 -5.98
C PHE A 7 -14.94 -4.93 -4.97
N ARG A 8 -16.21 -4.52 -4.81
CA ARG A 8 -17.14 -5.11 -3.86
C ARG A 8 -17.45 -6.57 -4.19
N ASP A 9 -17.64 -6.86 -5.48
CA ASP A 9 -18.03 -8.21 -5.93
C ASP A 9 -16.84 -9.16 -6.18
N VAL A 10 -15.72 -8.64 -6.68
CA VAL A 10 -14.60 -9.48 -7.16
C VAL A 10 -13.48 -9.60 -6.14
N VAL A 11 -13.07 -8.52 -5.46
CA VAL A 11 -11.95 -8.57 -4.51
C VAL A 11 -12.35 -9.33 -3.24
N CYS A 12 -13.56 -9.07 -2.73
CA CYS A 12 -14.10 -9.81 -1.59
C CYS A 12 -14.25 -11.32 -1.87
N ARG A 13 -14.53 -11.70 -3.13
CA ARG A 13 -14.63 -13.12 -3.54
C ARG A 13 -13.28 -13.77 -3.85
N LYS A 14 -12.33 -13.07 -4.49
CA LYS A 14 -11.04 -13.64 -4.91
C LYS A 14 -10.00 -13.71 -3.79
N HIS A 15 -10.06 -12.80 -2.81
CA HIS A 15 -9.04 -12.71 -1.76
C HIS A 15 -9.71 -12.51 -0.38
N PRO A 16 -10.27 -13.57 0.22
CA PRO A 16 -10.94 -13.50 1.53
C PRO A 16 -10.02 -13.04 2.68
N GLY A 17 -8.73 -12.88 2.44
CA GLY A 17 -7.75 -12.38 3.40
C GLY A 17 -7.45 -10.89 3.31
N ILE A 18 -7.84 -10.16 2.25
CA ILE A 18 -7.53 -8.73 2.10
C ILE A 18 -8.71 -7.90 2.62
N LYS A 19 -8.50 -7.15 3.71
CA LYS A 19 -9.52 -6.26 4.26
C LYS A 19 -9.59 -4.95 3.48
N GLU A 20 -10.80 -4.45 3.27
CA GLU A 20 -11.06 -3.14 2.67
C GLU A 20 -10.36 -2.01 3.44
N ALA A 21 -10.32 -2.11 4.77
CA ALA A 21 -9.63 -1.17 5.65
C ALA A 21 -8.14 -0.99 5.30
N TRP A 22 -7.48 -2.05 4.84
CA TRP A 22 -6.06 -1.98 4.43
C TRP A 22 -5.90 -1.22 3.13
N ILE A 23 -6.80 -1.44 2.18
CA ILE A 23 -6.78 -0.77 0.88
C ILE A 23 -7.10 0.71 1.06
N GLN A 24 -8.08 1.05 1.91
CA GLN A 24 -8.35 2.42 2.30
C GLN A 24 -7.15 3.09 2.96
N ARG A 25 -6.43 2.37 3.82
CA ARG A 25 -5.21 2.88 4.44
C ARG A 25 -4.13 3.17 3.41
N VAL A 26 -3.89 2.26 2.46
CA VAL A 26 -2.91 2.48 1.38
C VAL A 26 -3.33 3.62 0.45
N LEU A 27 -4.63 3.83 0.23
CA LEU A 27 -5.13 4.96 -0.57
C LEU A 27 -5.01 6.31 0.16
N ALA A 28 -5.28 6.31 1.47
CA ALA A 28 -5.21 7.50 2.29
C ALA A 28 -3.75 7.90 2.59
N ASP A 29 -2.89 6.92 2.83
CA ASP A 29 -1.47 7.09 3.15
C ASP A 29 -0.64 6.00 2.44
N PRO A 30 -0.40 6.16 1.13
CA PRO A 30 0.50 5.27 0.40
C PRO A 30 1.94 5.53 0.84
N LEU A 31 2.64 4.46 1.17
CA LEU A 31 4.06 4.50 1.51
C LEU A 31 4.93 4.81 0.28
N GLU A 32 4.52 4.31 -0.89
CA GLU A 32 5.14 4.62 -2.17
C GLU A 32 4.03 4.74 -3.22
N GLU A 33 4.12 5.73 -4.10
CA GLU A 33 3.30 5.83 -5.30
C GLU A 33 4.18 5.79 -6.55
N ARG A 34 3.76 5.03 -7.56
CA ARG A 34 4.44 4.97 -8.85
C ARG A 34 3.42 5.03 -9.97
N ARG A 35 3.56 6.05 -10.82
CA ARG A 35 2.81 6.15 -12.05
C ARG A 35 3.40 5.20 -13.10
N GLN A 36 2.54 4.39 -13.72
CA GLN A 36 2.89 3.56 -14.86
C GLN A 36 2.68 4.31 -16.18
N PRO A 37 3.40 3.96 -17.25
CA PRO A 37 3.23 4.58 -18.57
C PRO A 37 1.83 4.35 -19.17
N ASP A 38 1.13 3.29 -18.73
CA ASP A 38 -0.26 2.98 -19.11
C ASP A 38 -1.30 3.94 -18.49
N GLY A 39 -0.88 4.92 -17.69
CA GLY A 39 -1.77 5.87 -17.00
C GLY A 39 -2.28 5.41 -15.63
N ARG A 40 -1.94 4.18 -15.22
CA ARG A 40 -2.32 3.61 -13.92
C ARG A 40 -1.37 4.04 -12.81
N PHE A 41 -1.84 4.04 -11.57
CA PHE A 41 -1.00 4.27 -10.39
C PHE A 41 -0.85 2.99 -9.59
N ALA A 42 0.38 2.67 -9.20
CA ALA A 42 0.69 1.62 -8.24
C ALA A 42 1.01 2.30 -6.90
N LEU A 43 0.22 1.99 -5.89
CA LEU A 43 0.38 2.45 -4.52
C LEU A 43 0.83 1.26 -3.68
N TRP A 44 1.83 1.45 -2.83
CA TRP A 44 2.25 0.45 -1.85
C TRP A 44 1.95 0.98 -0.46
N GLY A 45 1.43 0.13 0.42
CA GLY A 45 1.24 0.48 1.82
C GLY A 45 1.50 -0.72 2.71
N LEU A 46 2.05 -0.48 3.90
CA LEU A 46 2.30 -1.54 4.86
C LEU A 46 1.04 -1.91 5.62
N VAL A 47 0.84 -3.21 5.77
CA VAL A 47 -0.26 -3.79 6.53
C VAL A 47 0.33 -4.55 7.71
N PRO A 48 0.51 -3.90 8.88
CA PRO A 48 1.03 -4.56 10.08
C PRO A 48 0.16 -5.74 10.52
N GLU A 49 -1.18 -5.61 10.40
CA GLU A 49 -2.14 -6.68 10.71
C GLU A 49 -1.94 -7.95 9.86
N ALA A 50 -1.32 -7.84 8.68
CA ALA A 50 -1.07 -8.94 7.77
C ALA A 50 0.38 -9.42 7.87
N GLN A 51 0.97 -9.48 9.08
CA GLN A 51 2.39 -9.81 9.30
C GLN A 51 3.33 -8.78 8.64
N ASN A 52 3.02 -7.49 8.78
CA ASN A 52 3.76 -6.38 8.17
C ASN A 52 3.91 -6.47 6.64
N ARG A 53 3.04 -7.19 5.94
CA ARG A 53 3.12 -7.32 4.49
C ARG A 53 2.85 -6.01 3.79
N ALA A 54 3.57 -5.77 2.70
CA ALA A 54 3.27 -4.66 1.81
C ALA A 54 2.09 -5.03 0.91
N LEU A 55 1.04 -4.22 0.93
CA LEU A 55 -0.08 -4.32 0.03
C LEU A 55 0.16 -3.37 -1.14
N ARG A 56 0.17 -3.92 -2.35
CA ARG A 56 0.24 -3.15 -3.58
C ARG A 56 -1.17 -2.99 -4.15
N VAL A 57 -1.62 -1.75 -4.25
CA VAL A 57 -2.91 -1.35 -4.78
C VAL A 57 -2.69 -0.64 -6.12
N ILE A 58 -3.24 -1.20 -7.18
CA ILE A 58 -3.22 -0.59 -8.51
C ILE A 58 -4.53 0.16 -8.70
N THR A 59 -4.45 1.45 -8.93
CA THR A 59 -5.58 2.32 -9.28
C THR A 59 -5.50 2.74 -10.75
N LEU A 60 -6.63 3.18 -11.29
CA LEU A 60 -6.70 3.86 -12.58
C LEU A 60 -6.11 5.28 -12.48
N GLU A 61 -6.15 6.02 -13.60
CA GLU A 61 -5.66 7.40 -13.72
C GLU A 61 -6.25 8.36 -12.66
N ASP A 62 -7.47 8.08 -12.22
CA ASP A 62 -8.22 8.91 -11.27
C ASP A 62 -7.72 8.77 -9.82
N ARG A 63 -6.81 7.82 -9.54
CA ARG A 63 -6.28 7.47 -8.20
C ARG A 63 -7.34 7.07 -7.14
N GLU A 64 -8.63 7.26 -7.41
CA GLU A 64 -9.72 6.76 -6.56
C GLU A 64 -10.11 5.33 -6.91
N THR A 65 -10.11 4.99 -8.21
CA THR A 65 -10.63 3.71 -8.67
C THR A 65 -9.59 2.61 -8.55
N VAL A 66 -9.74 1.74 -7.54
CA VAL A 66 -8.92 0.53 -7.39
C VAL A 66 -9.27 -0.49 -8.46
N HIS A 67 -8.29 -0.81 -9.29
CA HIS A 67 -8.39 -1.84 -10.32
C HIS A 67 -7.94 -3.22 -9.81
N ASN A 68 -6.87 -3.27 -9.00
CA ASN A 68 -6.35 -4.51 -8.45
C ASN A 68 -5.64 -4.28 -7.11
N ALA A 69 -5.61 -5.28 -6.22
CA ALA A 69 -4.88 -5.20 -4.96
C ALA A 69 -4.33 -6.57 -4.55
N PHE A 70 -3.03 -6.65 -4.26
CA PHE A 70 -2.37 -7.90 -3.86
C PHE A 70 -1.18 -7.66 -2.92
N PHE A 71 -0.83 -8.67 -2.14
CA PHE A 71 0.32 -8.61 -1.24
C PHE A 71 1.64 -8.81 -2.00
N ASP A 72 2.52 -7.82 -1.90
CA ASP A 72 3.90 -7.88 -2.38
C ASP A 72 4.82 -8.27 -1.21
N ARG A 73 5.41 -9.46 -1.28
CA ARG A 73 6.29 -9.98 -0.23
C ARG A 73 7.74 -9.47 -0.38
N GLY A 74 8.11 -8.94 -1.55
CA GLY A 74 9.46 -8.47 -1.83
C GLY A 74 9.72 -7.07 -1.26
N PHE A 75 8.70 -6.20 -1.26
CA PHE A 75 8.80 -4.82 -0.79
C PHE A 75 9.10 -4.69 0.71
N LEU A 76 8.68 -5.68 1.51
CA LEU A 76 8.93 -5.78 2.96
C LEU A 76 10.41 -5.56 3.33
N ARG A 77 11.34 -6.12 2.54
CA ARG A 77 12.78 -6.04 2.82
C ARG A 77 13.37 -4.64 2.61
N ALA A 78 12.72 -3.82 1.77
CA ALA A 78 13.13 -2.44 1.52
C ALA A 78 12.57 -1.48 2.60
N VAL A 79 11.33 -1.71 3.05
CA VAL A 79 10.70 -0.83 4.04
C VAL A 79 11.26 -1.01 5.44
N ILE A 80 11.65 -2.23 5.85
CA ILE A 80 12.33 -2.46 7.14
C ILE A 80 13.59 -1.58 7.26
N ARG A 81 14.30 -1.31 6.15
CA ARG A 81 15.48 -0.44 6.16
C ARG A 81 15.12 1.04 6.26
N SER A 82 13.96 1.44 5.72
CA SER A 82 13.48 2.82 5.69
C SER A 82 12.76 3.26 6.99
N GLN A 83 12.32 2.30 7.81
CA GLN A 83 11.77 2.53 9.14
C GLN A 83 12.77 2.28 10.28
N THR A 84 14.07 2.16 9.98
CA THR A 84 15.07 2.31 11.04
C THR A 84 14.97 3.78 11.48
N PRO A 85 14.50 4.10 12.70
CA PRO A 85 14.69 5.46 13.19
C PRO A 85 16.18 5.72 13.10
N GLN A 86 16.58 6.79 12.41
CA GLN A 86 17.94 7.29 12.57
C GLN A 86 18.16 7.37 14.08
N PRO A 87 19.20 6.73 14.65
CA PRO A 87 19.50 6.93 16.06
C PRO A 87 19.57 8.45 16.29
N PRO A 88 18.95 8.98 17.36
CA PRO A 88 18.96 10.41 17.60
C PRO A 88 20.39 10.89 17.50
N ALA A 89 20.62 11.91 16.66
CA ALA A 89 21.94 12.49 16.46
C ALA A 89 22.58 12.74 17.84
N PRO A 90 23.86 12.39 18.04
CA PRO A 90 24.51 12.65 19.32
C PRO A 90 24.36 14.14 19.65
N PRO A 91 24.03 14.51 20.91
CA PRO A 91 23.88 15.90 21.28
C PRO A 91 25.18 16.64 20.97
N PRO A 92 25.12 17.89 20.48
CA PRO A 92 26.32 18.67 20.21
C PRO A 92 27.09 18.82 21.53
N THR A 93 28.30 18.25 21.57
CA THR A 93 29.25 18.42 22.68
C THR A 93 29.56 19.90 22.81
N ARG A 94 29.17 20.50 23.92
CA ARG A 94 29.60 21.85 24.33
C ARG A 94 30.96 21.78 25.00
#